data_AF-J9GGI0-F1
#
_entry.id   AF-J9GGI0-F1
#
_cell.length_a   1.000
_cell.length_b   1.000
_cell.length_c   1.000
_cell.angle_alpha   90.00
_cell.angle_beta   90.00
_cell.angle_gamma   90.00
#
_symmetry.space_group_name_H-M   'P 1'
#
loop_
_entity.id
_entity.type
_entity.pdbx_description
1 polymer ?
#
loop_
_entity_poly.entity_id
_entity_poly.type
_entity_poly.pdbx_seq_one_letter_code
_entity_poly.pdbx_strand_id
1 'polypeptide(L)' 'MGLNFHTIAGLIAGSSTSSSALSFVNSLSERGLAVLAYSTVYPLAMFLRIISGQIILLLFYVA' A
#
# COMPACT_ATOMS: atom_id res chain seq x y z
N MET A 1 -9.24 -9.54 17.99
CA MET A 1 -8.85 -9.76 16.58
C MET A 1 -7.33 -9.69 16.50
N GLY A 2 -6.64 -10.83 16.44
CA GLY A 2 -5.19 -10.85 16.26
C GLY A 2 -4.85 -10.61 14.79
N LEU A 3 -4.13 -9.53 14.49
CA LEU A 3 -3.65 -9.27 13.14
C LEU A 3 -2.50 -10.25 12.84
N ASN A 4 -2.65 -11.04 11.77
CA ASN A 4 -1.61 -11.95 11.32
C ASN A 4 -0.46 -11.17 10.67
N PHE A 5 0.77 -11.65 10.86
CA PHE A 5 1.97 -11.04 10.28
C PHE A 5 1.83 -10.78 8.77
N HIS A 6 1.30 -11.74 8.00
CA HIS A 6 1.09 -11.63 6.55
C HIS A 6 0.12 -10.52 6.17
N THR A 7 -0.92 -10.27 6.97
CA THR A 7 -1.87 -9.17 6.74
C THR A 7 -1.20 -7.83 6.99
N ILE A 8 -0.42 -7.70 8.07
CA ILE A 8 0.32 -6.47 8.38
C ILE A 8 1.37 -6.20 7.30
N ALA A 9 2.14 -7.21 6.90
CA ALA A 9 3.17 -7.07 5.88
C ALA A 9 2.57 -6.73 4.50
N GLY A 10 1.42 -7.32 4.14
CA GLY A 10 0.67 -6.94 2.94
C GLY A 10 0.13 -5.50 2.99
N LEU A 11 -0.32 -5.06 4.16
CA LEU A 11 -0.82 -3.69 4.36
C LEU A 11 0.30 -2.65 4.24
N ILE A 12 1.48 -2.95 4.81
CA ILE A 12 2.68 -2.11 4.69
C ILE A 12 3.17 -2.10 3.25
N ALA A 13 3.28 -3.26 2.60
CA ALA A 13 3.67 -3.34 1.19
C ALA A 13 2.70 -2.57 0.26
N GLY A 14 1.39 -2.63 0.55
CA GLY A 14 0.36 -1.88 -0.17
C GLY A 14 0.49 -0.36 0.03
N SER A 15 0.71 0.07 1.27
CA SER A 15 0.95 1.48 1.62
C SER A 15 2.22 2.03 0.97
N SER A 16 3.27 1.21 0.95
CA SER A 16 4.54 1.53 0.31
C SER A 16 4.54 1.29 -1.20
N THR A 17 3.42 0.80 -1.78
CA THR A 17 3.28 0.49 -3.21
C THR A 17 4.42 -0.38 -3.77
N SER A 18 4.95 -1.32 -2.99
CA SER A 18 6.12 -2.13 -3.34
C SER A 18 5.74 -3.58 -3.68
N SER A 19 5.68 -3.88 -4.98
CA SER A 19 5.38 -5.23 -5.49
C SER A 19 6.43 -6.29 -5.09
N SER A 20 7.68 -5.89 -4.86
CA SER A 20 8.76 -6.76 -4.39
C SER A 20 8.55 -7.26 -2.96
N ALA A 21 8.10 -6.39 -2.06
CA ALA A 21 7.79 -6.75 -0.68
C ALA A 21 6.61 -7.73 -0.62
N LEU A 22 5.60 -7.53 -1.48
CA LEU A 22 4.47 -8.45 -1.59
C LEU A 22 4.90 -9.85 -2.06
N SER A 23 5.75 -9.94 -3.10
CA SER A 23 6.25 -11.23 -3.60
C SER A 23 7.04 -11.99 -2.54
N PHE A 24 7.83 -11.28 -1.73
CA PHE A 24 8.57 -11.88 -0.62
C PHE A 24 7.62 -12.41 0.47
N VAL A 25 6.65 -11.60 0.93
CA VAL A 25 5.69 -12.03 1.96
C VAL A 25 4.81 -13.19 1.46
N ASN A 26 4.45 -13.18 0.17
CA ASN A 26 3.70 -14.27 -0.45
C ASN A 26 4.54 -15.56 -0.58
N SER A 27 5.87 -15.45 -0.66
CA SER A 27 6.76 -16.62 -0.62
C SER A 27 6.88 -17.26 0.78
N LEU A 28 6.55 -16.50 1.85
CA LEU A 28 6.58 -16.98 3.23
C LEU A 28 5.29 -17.71 3.64
N SER A 29 4.18 -17.55 2.89
CA SER A 29 2.92 -18.24 3.19
C SER A 29 2.00 -18.35 1.96
N GLU A 30 1.50 -19.57 1.71
CA GLU A 30 0.54 -19.87 0.64
C GLU A 30 -0.87 -19.29 0.87
N ARG A 31 -1.15 -18.69 2.04
CA ARG A 31 -2.52 -18.31 2.42
C ARG A 31 -3.06 -17.06 1.73
N GLY A 32 -2.29 -16.38 0.89
CA GLY A 32 -2.76 -15.24 0.08
C GLY A 32 -3.27 -14.01 0.84
N LEU A 33 -3.24 -14.02 2.18
CA LEU A 33 -3.73 -12.93 3.05
C LEU A 33 -2.97 -11.62 2.83
N ALA A 34 -1.68 -11.71 2.47
CA ALA A 34 -0.87 -10.55 2.14
C ALA A 34 -1.32 -9.87 0.83
N VAL A 35 -1.70 -10.67 -0.17
CA VAL A 35 -2.22 -10.17 -1.46
C VAL A 35 -3.56 -9.49 -1.24
N LEU A 36 -4.46 -10.11 -0.46
CA LEU A 36 -5.74 -9.50 -0.08
C LEU A 36 -5.54 -8.14 0.62
N ALA A 37 -4.63 -8.06 1.60
CA ALA A 37 -4.34 -6.82 2.31
C ALA A 37 -3.66 -5.76 1.41
N TYR A 38 -2.81 -6.18 0.47
CA TYR A 38 -2.18 -5.28 -0.49
C TYR A 38 -3.21 -4.65 -1.44
N SER A 39 -4.15 -5.46 -1.96
CA SER A 39 -5.16 -5.02 -2.91
C SER A 39 -6.13 -3.99 -2.36
N THR A 40 -6.35 -3.94 -1.03
CA THR A 40 -7.23 -2.93 -0.42
C THR A 40 -6.52 -1.60 -0.19
N VAL A 41 -5.23 -1.62 0.13
CA VAL A 41 -4.49 -0.43 0.55
C VAL A 41 -3.77 0.25 -0.63
N TYR A 42 -3.37 -0.51 -1.65
CA TYR A 42 -2.67 0.02 -2.82
C TYR A 42 -3.47 1.12 -3.56
N PRO A 43 -4.76 0.90 -3.94
CA PRO A 43 -5.53 1.93 -4.64
C PRO A 43 -5.70 3.20 -3.80
N LEU A 44 -5.93 3.04 -2.49
CA LEU A 44 -6.05 4.15 -1.55
C LEU A 44 -4.75 4.96 -1.46
N ALA A 45 -3.62 4.29 -1.24
CA ALA A 45 -2.31 4.95 -1.17
C ALA A 45 -1.96 5.69 -2.47
N MET A 46 -2.29 5.10 -3.63
CA MET A 46 -2.07 5.71 -4.93
C MET A 46 -2.95 6.96 -5.14
N PHE A 47 -4.22 6.88 -4.74
CA PHE A 47 -5.14 8.02 -4.79
C PHE A 47 -4.64 9.18 -3.91
N LEU A 48 -4.23 8.89 -2.67
CA LEU A 48 -3.67 9.90 -1.76
C LEU A 48 -2.40 10.53 -2.33
N ARG A 49 -1.52 9.74 -2.97
CA ARG A 49 -0.32 10.27 -3.65
C ARG A 49 -0.67 11.27 -4.74
N ILE A 50 -1.66 10.97 -5.58
CA ILE A 50 -2.10 11.88 -6.66
C ILE A 50 -2.67 13.16 -6.07
N ILE A 51 -3.60 13.07 -5.13
CA ILE A 51 -4.22 14.24 -4.50
C ILE A 51 -3.18 15.11 -3.78
N SER A 52 -2.26 14.51 -3.04
CA SER A 52 -1.17 15.24 -2.38
C SER A 52 -0.30 16.00 -3.40
N GLY A 53 0.04 15.37 -4.52
CA GLY A 53 0.74 16.04 -5.63
C GLY A 53 -0.04 17.22 -6.21
N GLN A 54 -1.34 17.07 -6.42
CA GLN A 54 -2.21 18.15 -6.91
C GLN A 54 -2.30 19.32 -5.92
N ILE A 55 -2.37 19.04 -4.61
CA ILE A 55 -2.37 20.06 -3.55
C ILE A 55 -1.05 20.84 -3.56
N ILE A 56 0.09 20.14 -3.64
CA ILE A 56 1.42 20.77 -3.70
C ILE A 56 1.51 21.67 -4.94
N LEU A 57 1.08 21.19 -6.11
CA LEU A 57 1.07 21.98 -7.34
C LEU A 57 0.21 23.24 -7.19
N LEU A 58 -0.99 23.13 -6.62
CA LEU A 58 -1.85 24.30 -6.39
C LEU A 58 -1.21 25.29 -5.41
N LEU A 59 -0.58 24.81 -4.33
CA LEU A 59 0.12 25.67 -3.36
C LEU A 59 1.27 26.45 -4.01
N PHE A 60 2.06 25.80 -4.88
CA PHE A 60 3.16 26.45 -5.59
C PHE A 60 2.72 27.32 -6.77
N TYR A 61 1.57 27.02 -7.38
CA TYR A 61 1.01 27.82 -8.46
C TYR A 61 0.33 29.10 -7.96
N VAL A 62 -0.27 29.08 -6.77
CA VAL A 62 -0.99 30.22 -6.19
C VAL A 62 -0.09 31.16 -5.37
N ALA A 63 1.12 30.73 -5.01
CA ALA A 63 2.14 31.51 -4.31
C ALA A 63 3.02 32.31 -5.28
#